data_AF-A0A957TL66-F1
#
_entry.id   AF-A0A957TL66-F1
#
_cell.length_a   1.000
_cell.length_b   1.000
_cell.length_c   1.000
_cell.angle_alpha   90.00
_cell.angle_beta   90.00
_cell.angle_gamma   90.00
#
_symmetry.space_group_name_H-M   'P 1'
#
loop_
_entity.id
_entity.type
_entity.pdbx_description
1 polymer ?
#
loop_
_entity_poly.entity_id
_entity_poly.type
_entity_poly.pdbx_seq_one_letter_code
_entity_poly.pdbx_strand_id
1 'polypeptide(L)'
;LMATTLEQAGVEVEHNHFARSYGKQLQGAPGDPDRAAITEGGYARHEPHCFEGRPDRDLFARNAQNIYYPKGQQQQEYPDSVGRVVAMRTNTHRFVYRPTGQCELYDLATDPQELYNLYDHPDHANVQRTLEQRLMAWLVQTSDVTPFVTDPRGYS
;
A
#
# COMPACT_ATOMS: atom_id res chain seq x y z
N LEU A 1 8.17 1.26 -14.02
CA LEU A 1 8.52 0.42 -15.18
C LEU A 1 7.54 0.62 -16.31
N MET A 2 6.27 0.22 -16.16
CA MET A 2 5.25 0.38 -17.21
C MET A 2 5.24 1.78 -17.85
N ALA A 3 5.13 2.86 -17.07
CA ALA A 3 5.12 4.23 -17.60
C ALA A 3 6.37 4.58 -18.43
N THR A 4 7.55 4.13 -17.99
CA THR A 4 8.81 4.31 -18.73
C THR A 4 8.82 3.51 -20.03
N THR A 5 8.32 2.28 -20.00
CA THR A 5 8.25 1.42 -21.19
C THR A 5 7.31 2.00 -22.24
N LEU A 6 6.13 2.49 -21.84
CA LEU A 6 5.19 3.13 -22.76
C LEU A 6 5.78 4.39 -23.40
N GLU A 7 6.41 5.26 -22.60
CA GLU A 7 7.09 6.46 -23.10
C GLU A 7 8.18 6.10 -24.12
N GLN A 8 9.06 5.15 -23.79
CA GLN A 8 10.16 4.75 -24.68
C GLN A 8 9.68 4.06 -25.96
N ALA A 9 8.56 3.33 -25.89
CA ALA A 9 7.95 2.70 -27.04
C ALA A 9 7.14 3.67 -27.92
N GLY A 10 6.95 4.93 -27.50
CA GLY A 10 6.11 5.90 -28.21
C GLY A 10 4.63 5.52 -28.22
N VAL A 11 4.16 4.75 -27.22
CA VAL A 11 2.77 4.30 -27.12
C VAL A 11 1.92 5.39 -26.47
N GLU A 12 0.84 5.78 -27.14
CA GLU A 12 -0.16 6.68 -26.57
C GLU A 12 -0.99 5.97 -25.50
N VAL A 13 -1.23 6.65 -24.38
CA VAL A 13 -1.86 6.08 -23.19
C VAL A 13 -3.34 6.49 -23.14
N GLU A 14 -4.23 5.52 -23.27
CA GLU A 14 -5.69 5.73 -23.27
C GLU A 14 -6.35 5.42 -21.90
N HIS A 15 -5.56 5.41 -20.83
CA HIS A 15 -6.03 5.14 -19.47
C HIS A 15 -5.29 5.98 -18.43
N ASN A 16 -5.89 6.12 -17.24
CA ASN A 16 -5.21 6.72 -16.09
C ASN A 16 -4.27 5.67 -15.45
N HIS A 17 -3.03 6.06 -15.22
CA HIS A 17 -2.13 5.31 -14.35
C HIS A 17 -1.32 6.25 -13.46
N PHE A 18 -0.99 5.78 -12.26
CA PHE A 18 -0.30 6.58 -11.25
C PHE A 18 1.22 6.37 -11.26
N ALA A 19 1.71 5.47 -12.10
CA ALA A 19 3.14 5.27 -12.33
C ALA A 19 3.75 6.52 -12.98
N ARG A 20 4.98 6.87 -12.60
CA ARG A 20 5.74 7.94 -13.25
C ARG A 20 6.86 7.33 -14.08
N SER A 21 7.10 7.93 -15.24
CA SER A 21 8.24 7.55 -16.06
C SER A 21 9.56 8.04 -15.44
N TYR A 22 10.61 7.25 -15.66
CA TYR A 22 12.00 7.60 -15.35
C TYR A 22 12.78 8.07 -16.59
N GLY A 23 12.12 8.37 -17.72
CA GLY A 23 12.78 8.72 -18.98
C GLY A 23 13.82 9.85 -18.83
N LYS A 24 13.48 10.90 -18.09
CA LYS A 24 14.41 12.01 -17.79
C LYS A 24 15.61 11.56 -16.96
N GLN A 25 15.39 10.74 -15.93
CA GLN A 25 16.47 10.22 -15.07
C GLN A 25 17.42 9.30 -15.85
N LEU A 26 16.88 8.49 -16.77
CA LEU A 26 17.69 7.67 -17.68
C LEU A 26 18.56 8.50 -18.63
N GLN A 27 18.18 9.76 -18.87
CA GLN A 27 18.98 10.75 -19.62
C GLN A 27 19.88 11.61 -18.73
N GLY A 28 19.99 11.30 -17.44
CA GLY A 28 20.90 11.98 -16.50
C GLY A 28 20.29 13.13 -15.69
N ALA A 29 18.97 13.36 -15.77
CA ALA A 29 18.31 14.31 -14.86
C ALA A 29 18.36 13.80 -13.41
N PRO A 30 18.38 14.71 -12.40
CA PRO A 30 18.37 14.29 -11.00
C PRO A 30 17.10 13.52 -10.63
N GLY A 31 17.23 12.69 -9.59
CA GLY A 31 16.10 12.04 -8.94
C GLY A 31 15.23 13.03 -8.14
N ASP A 32 14.10 12.54 -7.66
CA ASP A 32 13.19 13.28 -6.78
C ASP A 32 13.50 12.87 -5.33
N PRO A 33 14.15 13.72 -4.52
CA PRO A 33 14.54 13.38 -3.15
C PRO A 33 13.33 13.20 -2.23
N ASP A 34 12.19 13.80 -2.60
CA ASP A 34 10.95 13.70 -1.85
C ASP A 34 10.14 12.48 -2.27
N ARG A 35 10.56 11.72 -3.29
CA ARG A 35 9.84 10.52 -3.79
C ARG A 35 9.52 9.57 -2.63
N ALA A 36 8.27 9.10 -2.61
CA ALA A 36 7.84 8.03 -1.73
C ALA A 36 7.44 6.80 -2.54
N ALA A 37 7.74 5.61 -2.01
CA ALA A 37 7.16 4.35 -2.44
C ALA A 37 5.96 4.02 -1.55
N ILE A 38 4.85 3.62 -2.16
CA ILE A 38 3.62 3.25 -1.46
C ILE A 38 3.31 1.78 -1.71
N THR A 39 2.88 1.07 -0.67
CA THR A 39 2.40 -0.31 -0.75
C THR A 39 1.08 -0.45 -0.02
N GLU A 40 0.14 -1.19 -0.59
CA GLU A 40 -1.18 -1.46 -0.03
C GLU A 40 -1.40 -2.96 0.09
N GLY A 41 -2.25 -3.39 1.03
CA GLY A 41 -2.64 -4.78 1.14
C GLY A 41 -3.58 -5.06 2.31
N GLY A 42 -3.88 -6.35 2.51
CA GLY A 42 -4.73 -6.83 3.59
C GLY A 42 -6.23 -6.62 3.36
N TYR A 43 -7.02 -7.12 4.31
CA TYR A 43 -8.48 -7.18 4.22
C TYR A 43 -9.14 -6.43 5.37
N ALA A 44 -10.34 -5.89 5.12
CA ALA A 44 -11.15 -5.31 6.19
C ALA A 44 -12.02 -6.39 6.84
N ARG A 45 -12.32 -6.26 8.15
CA ARG A 45 -13.18 -7.23 8.86
C ARG A 45 -14.58 -7.39 8.27
N HIS A 46 -15.09 -6.37 7.57
CA HIS A 46 -16.38 -6.43 6.85
C HIS A 46 -16.30 -7.16 5.50
N GLU A 47 -15.11 -7.65 5.12
CA GLU A 47 -14.85 -8.46 3.92
C GLU A 47 -14.46 -9.89 4.34
N PRO A 48 -15.30 -10.61 5.11
CA PRO A 48 -14.96 -11.95 5.62
C PRO A 48 -14.68 -12.94 4.47
N HIS A 49 -15.15 -12.61 3.26
CA HIS A 49 -14.95 -13.44 2.10
C HIS A 49 -13.48 -13.48 1.61
N CYS A 50 -12.66 -12.52 1.98
CA CYS A 50 -11.26 -12.43 1.57
C CYS A 50 -10.31 -13.28 2.44
N PHE A 51 -10.68 -13.55 3.69
CA PHE A 51 -9.84 -14.28 4.66
C PHE A 51 -9.68 -15.75 4.28
N GLU A 52 -8.49 -16.30 4.51
CA GLU A 52 -8.15 -17.72 4.33
C GLU A 52 -8.60 -18.57 5.53
N GLY A 53 -8.67 -19.89 5.35
CA GLY A 53 -9.07 -20.83 6.41
C GLY A 53 -10.59 -20.97 6.56
N ARG A 54 -11.37 -20.51 5.58
CA ARG A 54 -12.83 -20.64 5.60
C ARG A 54 -13.29 -22.09 5.36
N PRO A 55 -14.32 -22.60 6.07
CA PRO A 55 -14.77 -23.98 5.93
C PRO A 55 -15.40 -24.29 4.56
N ASP A 56 -15.93 -23.28 3.87
CA ASP A 56 -16.62 -23.42 2.59
C ASP A 56 -15.71 -23.25 1.36
N ARG A 57 -14.47 -22.79 1.55
CA ARG A 57 -13.52 -22.52 0.44
C ARG A 57 -12.14 -23.15 0.66
N ASP A 58 -11.62 -23.09 1.87
CA ASP A 58 -10.20 -23.34 2.16
C ASP A 58 -10.00 -24.61 2.99
N LEU A 59 -10.62 -25.73 2.58
CA LEU A 59 -10.49 -27.02 3.27
C LEU A 59 -9.03 -27.43 3.49
N PHE A 60 -8.13 -27.10 2.55
CA PHE A 60 -6.70 -27.35 2.66
C PHE A 60 -6.07 -26.61 3.84
N ALA A 61 -6.49 -25.37 4.13
CA ALA A 61 -6.00 -24.54 5.23
C ALA A 61 -6.71 -24.83 6.56
N ARG A 62 -7.51 -25.91 6.63
CA ARG A 62 -8.19 -26.40 7.85
C ARG A 62 -7.79 -27.82 8.23
N ASN A 63 -6.92 -28.44 7.44
CA ASN A 63 -6.38 -29.76 7.71
C ASN A 63 -5.02 -29.62 8.41
N ALA A 64 -4.89 -30.08 9.65
CA ALA A 64 -3.67 -30.01 10.44
C ALA A 64 -2.42 -30.67 9.81
N GLN A 65 -2.59 -31.52 8.79
CA GLN A 65 -1.48 -32.10 8.03
C GLN A 65 -0.98 -31.22 6.87
N ASN A 66 -1.67 -30.12 6.55
CA ASN A 66 -1.30 -29.21 5.47
C ASN A 66 -0.42 -28.06 5.97
N ILE A 67 0.59 -27.67 5.18
CA ILE A 67 1.51 -26.58 5.53
C ILE A 67 0.82 -25.21 5.70
N TYR A 68 -0.34 -25.00 5.07
CA TYR A 68 -1.09 -23.75 5.17
C TYR A 68 -2.06 -23.72 6.35
N TYR A 69 -2.20 -24.81 7.10
CA TYR A 69 -3.10 -24.89 8.24
C TYR A 69 -2.85 -23.81 9.30
N PRO A 70 -1.60 -23.57 9.76
CA PRO A 70 -1.35 -22.52 10.76
C PRO A 70 -1.74 -21.13 10.25
N LYS A 71 -1.54 -20.85 8.95
CA LYS A 71 -1.92 -19.58 8.32
C LYS A 71 -3.44 -19.41 8.29
N GLY A 72 -4.16 -20.46 7.90
CA GLY A 72 -5.62 -20.48 7.91
C GLY A 72 -6.18 -20.25 9.31
N GLN A 73 -5.66 -20.95 10.32
CA GLN A 73 -6.06 -20.72 11.71
C GLN A 73 -5.76 -19.29 12.19
N GLN A 74 -4.54 -18.80 11.93
CA GLN A 74 -4.11 -17.46 12.36
C GLN A 74 -5.06 -16.37 11.84
N GLN A 75 -5.46 -16.43 10.56
CA GLN A 75 -6.37 -15.44 9.99
C GLN A 75 -7.78 -15.53 10.56
N GLN A 76 -8.22 -16.71 11.00
CA GLN A 76 -9.54 -16.89 11.61
C GLN A 76 -9.56 -16.46 13.09
N GLU A 77 -8.49 -16.72 13.84
CA GLU A 77 -8.37 -16.38 15.26
C GLU A 77 -7.95 -14.92 15.47
N TYR A 78 -7.07 -14.40 14.61
CA TYR A 78 -6.50 -13.05 14.67
C TYR A 78 -6.64 -12.35 13.31
N PRO A 79 -7.86 -11.99 12.88
CA PRO A 79 -8.10 -11.41 11.56
C PRO A 79 -7.26 -10.16 11.25
N ASP A 80 -6.93 -9.37 12.27
CA ASP A 80 -6.09 -8.17 12.10
C ASP A 80 -4.64 -8.49 11.71
N SER A 81 -4.18 -9.75 11.83
CA SER A 81 -2.84 -10.15 11.35
C SER A 81 -2.68 -10.00 9.84
N VAL A 82 -3.78 -9.97 9.10
CA VAL A 82 -3.85 -9.67 7.66
C VAL A 82 -4.76 -8.48 7.39
N GLY A 83 -4.92 -7.60 8.38
CA GLY A 83 -5.75 -6.40 8.29
C GLY A 83 -5.26 -5.44 7.21
N ARG A 84 -6.20 -4.66 6.67
CA ARG A 84 -5.91 -3.62 5.68
C ARG A 84 -4.79 -2.71 6.15
N VAL A 85 -3.85 -2.43 5.26
CA VAL A 85 -2.66 -1.62 5.56
C VAL A 85 -2.25 -0.81 4.33
N VAL A 86 -1.79 0.42 4.58
CA VAL A 86 -1.07 1.21 3.59
C VAL A 86 0.24 1.68 4.22
N ALA A 87 1.35 1.47 3.52
CA ALA A 87 2.65 1.93 3.97
C ALA A 87 3.26 2.91 2.97
N MET A 88 3.83 4.00 3.49
CA MET A 88 4.60 4.99 2.75
C MET A 88 6.05 4.94 3.21
N ARG A 89 6.98 4.80 2.27
CA ARG A 89 8.42 4.86 2.53
C ARG A 89 9.03 6.03 1.77
N THR A 90 9.61 6.98 2.49
CA THR A 90 10.43 8.07 1.94
C THR A 90 11.91 7.70 2.02
N ASN A 91 12.80 8.65 1.72
CA ASN A 91 14.23 8.44 1.94
C ASN A 91 14.59 8.36 3.44
N THR A 92 13.83 9.02 4.31
CA THR A 92 14.16 9.19 5.73
C THR A 92 13.24 8.45 6.68
N HIS A 93 12.01 8.13 6.27
CA HIS A 93 11.03 7.53 7.16
C HIS A 93 10.21 6.45 6.49
N ARG A 94 9.74 5.50 7.29
CA ARG A 94 8.66 4.59 6.91
C ARG A 94 7.47 4.81 7.82
N PHE A 95 6.31 4.98 7.19
CA PHE A 95 5.03 5.17 7.85
C PHE A 95 4.09 4.03 7.45
N VAL A 96 3.46 3.38 8.43
CA VAL A 96 2.51 2.28 8.22
C VAL A 96 1.20 2.65 8.88
N TYR A 97 0.16 2.85 8.08
CA TYR A 97 -1.18 3.11 8.56
C TYR A 97 -2.01 1.82 8.58
N ARG A 98 -2.54 1.48 9.76
CA ARG A 98 -3.44 0.35 9.95
C ARG A 98 -4.75 0.87 10.56
N PRO A 99 -5.89 0.81 9.84
CA PRO A 99 -7.19 1.17 10.40
C PRO A 99 -7.59 0.28 11.59
N THR A 100 -7.05 -0.94 11.65
CA THR A 100 -7.22 -1.91 12.73
C THR A 100 -5.86 -2.36 13.22
N GLY A 101 -5.60 -2.24 14.52
CA GLY A 101 -4.30 -2.56 15.12
C GLY A 101 -3.46 -1.31 15.39
N GLN A 102 -2.14 -1.47 15.35
CA GLN A 102 -1.18 -0.41 15.68
C GLN A 102 -0.58 0.19 14.40
N CYS A 103 -0.64 1.52 14.28
CA CYS A 103 0.12 2.24 13.27
C CYS A 103 1.60 2.30 13.65
N GLU A 104 2.46 2.47 12.65
CA GLU A 104 3.90 2.39 12.83
C GLU A 104 4.61 3.57 12.15
N LEU A 105 5.67 4.07 12.78
CA LEU A 105 6.56 5.11 12.24
C LEU A 105 8.00 4.73 12.56
N TYR A 106 8.88 4.73 11.56
CA TYR A 106 10.30 4.42 11.73
C TYR A 106 11.17 5.52 11.10
N ASP A 107 12.19 5.98 11.81
CA ASP A 107 13.27 6.81 11.28
C ASP A 107 14.33 5.90 10.65
N LEU A 108 14.42 5.92 9.32
CA LEU A 108 15.31 5.04 8.57
C LEU A 108 16.78 5.50 8.59
N ALA A 109 17.06 6.72 9.02
CA ALA A 109 18.42 7.21 9.19
C ALA A 109 19.06 6.64 10.46
N THR A 110 18.30 6.57 11.55
CA THR A 110 18.78 6.02 12.84
C THR A 110 18.43 4.55 13.05
N ASP A 111 17.34 4.08 12.43
CA ASP A 111 16.82 2.72 12.55
C ASP A 111 16.50 2.12 11.16
N PRO A 112 17.54 1.83 10.35
CA PRO A 112 17.35 1.25 9.02
C PRO A 112 16.76 -0.18 9.04
N GLN A 113 16.69 -0.81 10.21
CA GLN A 113 16.14 -2.15 10.41
C GLN A 113 14.69 -2.13 10.91
N GLU A 114 14.09 -0.94 11.11
CA GLU A 114 12.68 -0.78 11.49
C GLU A 114 12.32 -1.54 12.79
N LEU A 115 13.22 -1.48 13.78
CA LEU A 115 13.09 -2.20 15.05
C LEU A 115 12.33 -1.41 16.12
N TYR A 116 12.30 -0.08 16.02
CA TYR A 116 11.75 0.81 17.04
C TYR A 116 10.61 1.65 16.47
N ASN A 117 9.38 1.27 16.81
CA ASN A 117 8.20 2.03 16.43
C ASN A 117 8.13 3.36 17.21
N LEU A 118 8.15 4.48 16.46
CA LEU A 118 8.07 5.87 16.93
C LEU A 118 6.67 6.47 16.78
N TYR A 119 5.67 5.69 16.37
CA TYR A 119 4.29 6.17 16.28
C TYR A 119 3.80 6.63 17.66
N ASP A 120 3.14 7.79 17.72
CA ASP A 120 2.74 8.50 18.94
C ASP A 120 3.89 8.95 19.87
N HIS A 121 5.16 8.82 19.43
CA HIS A 121 6.28 9.39 20.17
C HIS A 121 6.24 10.92 20.06
N PRO A 122 6.25 11.67 21.19
CA PRO A 122 6.01 13.12 21.18
C PRO A 122 7.01 13.89 20.31
N ASP A 123 8.28 13.49 20.34
CA ASP A 123 9.34 14.11 19.52
C ASP A 123 9.15 13.93 18.00
N HIS A 124 8.33 12.95 17.58
CA HIS A 124 8.06 12.63 16.17
C HIS A 124 6.66 13.06 15.70
N ALA A 125 5.89 13.74 16.55
CA ALA A 125 4.50 14.10 16.26
C ALA A 125 4.33 14.94 14.97
N ASN A 126 5.29 15.82 14.66
CA ASN A 126 5.25 16.62 13.43
C ASN A 126 5.53 15.77 12.18
N VAL A 127 6.46 14.82 12.28
CA VAL A 127 6.78 13.89 11.19
C VAL A 127 5.58 12.99 10.92
N GLN A 128 5.00 12.41 11.97
CA GLN A 128 3.78 11.61 11.89
C GLN A 128 2.67 12.37 11.16
N ARG A 129 2.32 13.58 11.62
CA ARG A 129 1.27 14.41 10.99
C ARG A 129 1.57 14.68 9.51
N THR A 130 2.81 15.00 9.19
CA THR A 130 3.22 15.30 7.80
C THR A 130 3.03 14.08 6.90
N LEU A 131 3.43 12.89 7.36
CA LEU A 131 3.31 11.66 6.60
C LEU A 131 1.85 11.19 6.49
N GLU A 132 1.05 11.37 7.53
CA GLU A 132 -0.40 11.12 7.51
C GLU A 132 -1.11 12.00 6.46
N GLN A 133 -0.84 13.32 6.47
CA GLN A 133 -1.40 14.25 5.48
C GLN A 133 -0.97 13.89 4.07
N ARG A 134 0.31 13.54 3.90
CA ARG A 134 0.86 13.14 2.61
C ARG A 134 0.22 11.84 2.10
N LEU A 135 -0.01 10.87 2.99
CA LEU A 135 -0.67 9.61 2.64
C LEU A 135 -2.12 9.85 2.24
N MET A 136 -2.85 10.65 2.98
CA MET A 136 -4.23 11.02 2.65
C MET A 136 -4.30 11.73 1.29
N ALA A 137 -3.43 12.71 1.05
CA ALA A 137 -3.37 13.41 -0.23
C ALA A 137 -3.04 12.46 -1.41
N TRP A 138 -2.20 11.45 -1.17
CA TRP A 138 -1.90 10.42 -2.16
C TRP A 138 -3.14 9.55 -2.44
N LEU A 139 -3.79 9.01 -1.39
CA LEU A 139 -5.00 8.18 -1.53
C LEU A 139 -6.09 8.92 -2.32
N VAL A 140 -6.37 10.18 -1.99
CA VAL A 140 -7.37 11.00 -2.71
C VAL A 140 -7.05 11.13 -4.21
N GLN A 141 -5.77 11.13 -4.58
CA GLN A 141 -5.35 11.27 -5.98
C GLN A 141 -5.29 9.94 -6.73
N THR A 142 -5.24 8.80 -6.04
CA THR A 142 -4.93 7.50 -6.67
C THR A 142 -5.94 6.39 -6.41
N SER A 143 -6.90 6.59 -5.51
CA SER A 143 -7.89 5.56 -5.17
C SER A 143 -9.06 5.45 -6.15
N ASP A 144 -9.19 6.39 -7.09
CA ASP A 144 -10.26 6.38 -8.10
C ASP A 144 -9.71 6.81 -9.47
N VAL A 145 -10.36 6.36 -10.54
CA VAL A 145 -10.05 6.73 -11.93
C VAL A 145 -11.33 7.16 -12.64
N THR A 146 -11.38 8.41 -13.08
CA THR A 146 -12.50 8.90 -13.88
C THR A 146 -12.41 8.32 -15.31
N PRO A 147 -13.48 7.69 -15.83
CA PRO A 147 -13.52 7.21 -17.20
C PRO A 147 -13.31 8.35 -18.22
N PHE A 148 -12.62 8.04 -19.33
CA PHE A 148 -12.36 8.99 -20.42
C PHE A 148 -13.58 9.15 -21.35
N VAL A 149 -14.39 8.09 -21.44
CA VAL A 149 -15.57 8.03 -22.29
C VAL A 149 -16.80 7.98 -21.40
N THR A 150 -17.75 8.87 -21.66
CA THR A 150 -19.05 8.89 -20.97
C THR A 150 -19.81 7.60 -21.25
N ASP A 151 -20.36 6.97 -20.20
CA ASP A 151 -21.25 5.82 -20.38
C ASP A 151 -22.48 6.26 -21.21
N PRO A 152 -22.84 5.52 -22.29
CA PRO A 152 -24.01 5.84 -23.11
C PRO A 152 -25.33 5.92 -22.34
N ARG A 153 -25.38 5.35 -21.14
CA ARG A 153 -26.54 5.38 -20.23
C ARG A 153 -26.60 6.66 -19.38
N GLY A 154 -25.61 7.55 -19.47
CA GLY A 154 -25.62 8.86 -18.83
C GLY A 154 -25.28 8.88 -17.33
N TYR A 155 -24.73 7.79 -16.79
CA TYR A 155 -24.28 7.73 -15.40
C TYR A 155 -22.76 7.91 -15.36
N SER A 156 -22.30 8.90 -14.57
CA SER A 156 -20.90 9.06 -14.17
C SER A 156 -20.54 8.12 -13.04
#